data_AF-A0A853FXD9-F1
#
_entry.id   AF-A0A853FXD9-F1
#
_cell.length_a   1.000
_cell.length_b   1.000
_cell.length_c   1.000
_cell.angle_alpha   90.00
_cell.angle_beta   90.00
_cell.angle_gamma   90.00
#
_symmetry.space_group_name_H-M   'P 1'
#
loop_
_entity.id
_entity.type
_entity.pdbx_description
1 polymer ?
#
loop_
_entity_poly.entity_id
_entity_poly.type
_entity_poly.pdbx_seq_one_letter_code
_entity_poly.pdbx_strand_id
1 'polypeptide(L)'
;MPLPLLLIAAGIKAAGSIAQGNAARASGDARNRMAQWEAQGIERDAAAQAAGVRDEVRRTMGTQIAAQGESGFELGTGSALDALMSSQVEGMLDQMNVRARGHAQADARRYQGRVARMEGIAGQRAGFYGAASALVGGASDYAKFAGAAG
;
A
#
# COMPACT_ATOMS: atom_id res chain seq x y z
N MET A 1 -5.48 11.32 -55.23
CA MET A 1 -6.41 11.35 -54.06
C MET A 1 -5.97 10.32 -53.02
N PRO A 2 -5.31 10.70 -51.90
CA PRO A 2 -4.99 9.77 -50.82
C PRO A 2 -5.96 9.94 -49.63
N LEU A 3 -7.24 9.59 -49.82
CA LEU A 3 -8.28 9.59 -48.80
C LEU A 3 -8.25 8.44 -47.74
N PRO A 4 -7.53 7.31 -47.87
CA PRO A 4 -7.60 6.25 -46.86
C PRO A 4 -6.64 6.45 -45.67
N LEU A 5 -5.52 7.18 -45.82
CA LEU A 5 -4.47 7.24 -44.79
C LEU A 5 -4.85 8.03 -43.53
N LEU A 6 -5.63 9.10 -43.65
CA LEU A 6 -6.01 9.95 -42.50
C LEU A 6 -7.06 9.30 -41.60
N LEU A 7 -8.04 8.58 -42.18
CA LEU A 7 -9.03 7.82 -41.40
C LEU A 7 -8.41 6.59 -40.72
N ILE A 8 -7.47 5.91 -41.40
CA ILE A 8 -6.70 4.82 -40.81
C ILE A 8 -5.83 5.33 -39.64
N ALA A 9 -5.21 6.51 -39.77
CA ALA A 9 -4.42 7.11 -38.70
C ALA A 9 -5.27 7.51 -37.47
N ALA A 10 -6.51 7.98 -37.66
CA ALA A 10 -7.42 8.30 -36.56
C ALA A 10 -7.89 7.04 -35.81
N GLY A 11 -8.20 5.96 -36.54
CA GLY A 11 -8.58 4.67 -35.94
C GLY A 11 -7.46 4.01 -35.12
N ILE A 12 -6.21 4.05 -35.62
CA ILE A 12 -5.04 3.52 -34.90
C ILE A 12 -4.77 4.32 -33.62
N LYS A 13 -4.91 5.65 -33.64
CA LYS A 13 -4.72 6.50 -32.45
C LYS A 13 -5.79 6.24 -31.39
N ALA A 14 -7.05 6.07 -31.79
CA ALA A 14 -8.14 5.74 -30.86
C ALA A 14 -7.91 4.37 -30.20
N ALA A 15 -7.56 3.35 -30.97
CA ALA A 15 -7.23 2.01 -30.43
C ALA A 15 -6.03 2.04 -29.47
N GLY A 16 -4.98 2.80 -29.81
CA GLY A 16 -3.80 2.98 -28.96
C GLY A 16 -4.13 3.62 -27.60
N SER A 17 -4.97 4.66 -27.59
CA SER A 17 -5.36 5.35 -26.35
C SER A 17 -6.22 4.48 -25.41
N ILE A 18 -7.09 3.62 -25.94
CA ILE A 18 -7.88 2.66 -25.14
C ILE A 18 -6.97 1.57 -24.56
N ALA A 19 -6.08 1.01 -25.39
CA ALA A 19 -5.12 0.00 -24.96
C ALA A 19 -4.21 0.53 -23.83
N GLN A 20 -3.71 1.77 -23.99
CA GLN A 20 -2.91 2.45 -22.98
C GLN A 20 -3.71 2.69 -21.69
N GLY A 21 -4.98 3.06 -21.79
CA GLY A 21 -5.86 3.23 -20.64
C GLY A 21 -6.10 1.93 -19.87
N ASN A 22 -6.34 0.82 -20.58
CA ASN A 22 -6.50 -0.49 -19.96
C ASN A 22 -5.20 -0.97 -19.29
N ALA A 23 -4.05 -0.73 -19.92
CA ALA A 23 -2.75 -1.00 -19.32
C ALA A 23 -2.50 -0.17 -18.05
N ALA A 24 -2.92 1.11 -18.03
CA ALA A 24 -2.83 1.96 -16.85
C ALA A 24 -3.66 1.42 -15.68
N ARG A 25 -4.87 0.92 -15.94
CA ARG A 25 -5.69 0.27 -14.90
C ARG A 25 -5.07 -1.02 -14.39
N ALA A 26 -4.61 -1.88 -15.30
CA ALA A 26 -3.97 -3.14 -14.92
C ALA A 26 -2.70 -2.90 -14.06
N SER A 27 -1.90 -1.89 -14.41
CA SER A 27 -0.71 -1.54 -13.62
C SER A 27 -1.07 -0.96 -12.25
N GLY A 28 -2.10 -0.11 -12.16
CA GLY A 28 -2.62 0.41 -10.89
C GLY A 28 -3.17 -0.70 -9.99
N ASP A 29 -3.93 -1.65 -10.54
CA ASP A 29 -4.43 -2.80 -9.79
C ASP A 29 -3.30 -3.72 -9.32
N ALA A 30 -2.26 -3.94 -10.13
CA ALA A 30 -1.09 -4.71 -9.73
C ALA A 30 -0.33 -4.05 -8.56
N ARG A 31 -0.08 -2.74 -8.65
CA ARG A 31 0.56 -1.96 -7.56
C ARG A 31 -0.26 -2.01 -6.27
N ASN A 32 -1.59 -1.90 -6.38
CA ASN A 32 -2.47 -2.04 -5.22
C ASN A 32 -2.35 -3.41 -4.56
N ARG A 33 -2.30 -4.49 -5.36
CA ARG A 33 -2.11 -5.85 -4.81
C ARG A 33 -0.75 -5.95 -4.12
N MET A 34 0.33 -5.50 -4.75
CA MET A 34 1.67 -5.52 -4.15
C MET A 34 1.70 -4.78 -2.81
N ALA A 35 1.12 -3.58 -2.76
CA ALA A 35 1.05 -2.80 -1.53
C ALA A 35 0.23 -3.49 -0.42
N GLN A 36 -0.80 -4.26 -0.78
CA GLN A 36 -1.55 -5.09 0.18
C GLN A 36 -0.73 -6.28 0.69
N TRP A 37 0.06 -6.92 -0.18
CA TRP A 37 0.98 -7.98 0.24
C TRP A 37 2.05 -7.45 1.20
N GLU A 38 2.64 -6.29 0.89
CA GLU A 38 3.59 -5.63 1.78
C GLU A 38 2.96 -5.26 3.12
N ALA A 39 1.75 -4.71 3.12
CA ALA A 39 1.02 -4.39 4.35
C ALA A 39 0.79 -5.62 5.23
N GLN A 40 0.43 -6.76 4.63
CA GLN A 40 0.30 -8.03 5.37
C GLN A 40 1.63 -8.52 5.92
N GLY A 41 2.73 -8.33 5.18
CA GLY A 41 4.08 -8.63 5.65
C GLY A 41 4.42 -7.81 6.90
N ILE A 42 4.20 -6.50 6.84
CA ILE A 42 4.45 -5.57 7.96
C ILE A 42 3.63 -5.97 9.21
N GLU A 43 2.36 -6.32 9.05
CA GLU A 43 1.52 -6.77 10.17
C GLU A 43 2.04 -8.07 10.80
N ARG A 44 2.50 -9.02 9.98
CA ARG A 44 3.09 -10.27 10.46
C ARG A 44 4.41 -10.03 11.19
N ASP A 45 5.27 -9.18 10.64
CA ASP A 45 6.55 -8.84 11.25
C ASP A 45 6.35 -8.11 12.58
N ALA A 46 5.41 -7.15 12.65
CA ALA A 46 5.05 -6.48 13.89
C ALA A 46 4.46 -7.44 14.93
N ALA A 47 3.65 -8.42 14.50
CA ALA A 47 3.13 -9.45 15.39
C ALA A 47 4.25 -10.35 15.95
N ALA A 48 5.22 -10.72 15.11
CA ALA A 48 6.39 -11.50 15.51
C ALA A 48 7.29 -10.73 16.48
N GLN A 49 7.57 -9.45 16.21
CA GLN A 49 8.33 -8.58 17.11
C GLN A 49 7.63 -8.41 18.47
N ALA A 50 6.31 -8.19 18.46
CA ALA A 50 5.51 -8.11 19.67
C ALA A 50 5.55 -9.41 20.50
N ALA A 51 5.62 -10.57 19.86
CA ALA A 51 5.82 -11.85 20.55
C ALA A 51 7.23 -11.95 21.17
N GLY A 52 8.26 -11.49 20.45
CA GLY A 52 9.63 -11.42 20.95
C GLY A 52 9.78 -10.55 22.20
N VAL A 53 9.17 -9.37 22.22
CA VAL A 53 9.15 -8.49 23.41
C VAL A 53 8.57 -9.21 24.62
N ARG A 54 7.46 -9.95 24.43
CA ARG A 54 6.82 -10.70 25.51
C ARG A 54 7.70 -11.83 26.05
N ASP A 55 8.47 -12.48 25.18
CA ASP A 55 9.37 -13.57 25.57
C ASP A 55 10.62 -13.03 26.27
N GLU A 56 11.13 -11.88 25.83
CA GLU A 56 12.23 -11.17 26.51
C GLU A 56 11.82 -10.75 27.91
N VAL A 57 10.68 -10.08 28.08
CA VAL A 57 10.16 -9.68 29.40
C VAL A 57 10.03 -10.90 30.33
N ARG A 58 9.52 -12.03 29.83
CA ARG A 58 9.44 -13.27 30.62
C ARG A 58 10.80 -13.82 31.01
N ARG A 59 11.79 -13.78 30.10
CA ARG A 59 13.17 -14.19 30.41
C ARG A 59 13.79 -13.28 31.47
N THR A 60 13.72 -11.96 31.28
CA THR A 60 14.30 -11.00 32.23
C THR A 60 13.68 -11.16 33.61
N MET A 61 12.36 -11.32 33.70
CA MET A 61 11.70 -11.61 34.99
C MET A 61 12.17 -12.93 35.60
N GLY A 62 12.28 -14.00 34.80
CA GLY A 62 12.79 -15.29 35.28
C GLY A 62 14.21 -15.20 35.83
N THR A 63 15.09 -14.46 35.14
CA THR A 63 16.46 -14.19 35.62
C THR A 63 16.47 -13.36 36.89
N GLN A 64 15.63 -12.33 37.01
CA GLN A 64 15.52 -11.51 38.22
C GLN A 64 15.02 -12.32 39.42
N ILE A 65 14.01 -13.16 39.23
CA ILE A 65 13.48 -14.06 40.28
C ILE A 65 14.56 -15.07 40.71
N ALA A 66 15.27 -15.67 39.76
CA ALA A 66 16.35 -16.61 40.06
C ALA A 66 17.50 -15.93 40.85
N ALA A 67 17.92 -14.74 40.42
CA ALA A 67 18.96 -13.96 41.11
C ALA A 67 18.54 -13.52 42.52
N GLN A 68 17.25 -13.17 42.73
CA GLN A 68 16.72 -12.87 44.06
C GLN A 68 16.67 -14.13 44.94
N GLY A 69 16.31 -15.28 44.37
CA GLY A 69 16.30 -16.57 45.08
C GLY A 69 17.71 -17.03 45.51
N GLU A 70 18.73 -16.82 44.67
CA GLU A 70 20.13 -17.17 44.99
C GLU A 70 20.76 -16.26 46.05
N SER A 71 20.35 -14.99 46.12
CA SER A 71 20.91 -14.02 47.08
C SER A 71 20.34 -14.15 48.50
N GLY A 72 19.42 -15.10 48.75
CA GLY A 72 18.80 -15.32 50.06
C GLY A 72 17.90 -14.18 50.53
N PHE A 73 17.57 -13.25 49.62
CA PHE A 73 16.70 -12.11 49.88
C PHE A 73 15.24 -12.57 49.85
N GLU A 74 14.43 -12.10 50.80
CA GLU A 74 13.03 -12.50 50.93
C GLU A 74 12.23 -12.07 49.68
N LEU A 75 11.89 -13.05 48.84
CA LEU A 75 11.05 -12.87 47.65
C LEU A 75 9.70 -12.27 48.07
N GLY A 76 9.45 -11.00 47.72
CA GLY A 76 8.14 -10.36 47.94
C GLY A 76 8.13 -9.08 48.80
N THR A 77 9.27 -8.51 49.16
CA THR A 77 9.29 -7.18 49.80
C THR A 77 9.00 -6.06 48.79
N GLY A 78 8.26 -5.03 49.22
CA GLY A 78 7.48 -4.13 48.34
C GLY A 78 8.23 -3.48 47.17
N SER A 79 9.54 -3.23 47.24
CA SER A 79 10.30 -2.61 46.14
C SER A 79 10.63 -3.59 45.00
N ALA A 80 10.86 -4.87 45.30
CA ALA A 80 11.14 -5.90 44.28
C ALA A 80 9.89 -6.26 43.49
N LEU A 81 8.73 -6.26 44.15
CA LEU A 81 7.44 -6.52 43.53
C LEU A 81 7.00 -5.34 42.64
N ASP A 82 7.23 -4.10 43.09
CA ASP A 82 6.99 -2.89 42.29
C ASP A 82 7.87 -2.84 41.04
N ALA A 83 9.15 -3.21 41.15
CA ALA A 83 10.06 -3.29 40.00
C ALA A 83 9.57 -4.31 38.95
N LEU A 84 9.09 -5.48 39.39
CA LEU A 84 8.52 -6.50 38.51
C LEU A 84 7.22 -6.02 37.82
N MET A 85 6.36 -5.31 38.55
CA MET A 85 5.14 -4.71 38.01
C MET A 85 5.47 -3.64 36.97
N SER A 86 6.41 -2.74 37.25
CA SER A 86 6.85 -1.69 36.31
C SER A 86 7.40 -2.29 35.02
N SER A 87 8.27 -3.31 35.11
CA SER A 87 8.81 -3.99 33.93
C SER A 87 7.73 -4.68 33.08
N GLN A 88 6.68 -5.23 33.69
CA GLN A 88 5.56 -5.79 32.93
C GLN A 88 4.74 -4.71 32.22
N VAL A 89 4.46 -3.58 32.88
CA VAL A 89 3.72 -2.46 32.28
C VAL A 89 4.51 -1.86 31.12
N GLU A 90 5.81 -1.64 31.29
CA GLU A 90 6.70 -1.15 30.23
C GLU A 90 6.77 -2.13 29.05
N GLY A 91 6.89 -3.43 29.32
CA GLY A 91 6.87 -4.46 28.28
C GLY A 91 5.55 -4.50 27.50
N MET A 92 4.42 -4.28 28.17
CA MET A 92 3.10 -4.23 27.53
C MET A 92 2.94 -2.97 26.68
N LEU A 93 3.43 -1.82 27.15
CA LEU A 93 3.47 -0.57 26.39
C LEU A 93 4.36 -0.69 25.16
N ASP A 94 5.53 -1.32 25.27
CA ASP A 94 6.41 -1.54 24.14
C ASP A 94 5.78 -2.47 23.10
N GLN A 95 5.15 -3.57 23.56
CA GLN A 95 4.37 -4.45 22.70
C GLN A 95 3.25 -3.70 21.95
N MET A 96 2.53 -2.82 22.64
CA MET A 96 1.49 -1.99 22.03
C MET A 96 2.09 -1.02 21.00
N ASN A 97 3.21 -0.38 21.32
CA ASN A 97 3.90 0.53 20.42
C ASN A 97 4.38 -0.18 19.14
N VAL A 98 4.95 -1.38 19.25
CA VAL A 98 5.37 -2.19 18.10
C VAL A 98 4.17 -2.48 17.18
N ARG A 99 3.04 -2.91 17.75
CA ARG A 99 1.82 -3.16 16.99
C ARG A 99 1.27 -1.90 16.34
N ALA A 100 1.19 -0.80 17.08
CA ALA A 100 0.68 0.47 16.58
C ALA A 100 1.51 0.99 15.40
N ARG A 101 2.85 0.93 15.51
CA ARG A 101 3.77 1.29 14.42
C ARG A 101 3.59 0.39 13.22
N GLY A 102 3.45 -0.92 13.43
CA GLY A 102 3.18 -1.89 12.36
C GLY A 102 1.88 -1.58 11.61
N HIS A 103 0.78 -1.35 12.34
CA HIS A 103 -0.51 -0.99 11.74
C HIS A 103 -0.44 0.32 10.96
N ALA A 104 0.19 1.36 11.52
CA ALA A 104 0.35 2.64 10.83
C ALA A 104 1.13 2.49 9.51
N GLN A 105 2.21 1.70 9.50
CA GLN A 105 2.98 1.41 8.29
C GLN A 105 2.19 0.57 7.28
N ALA A 106 1.46 -0.44 7.73
CA ALA A 106 0.60 -1.26 6.89
C ALA A 106 -0.51 -0.43 6.23
N ASP A 107 -1.14 0.48 6.98
CA ASP A 107 -2.16 1.38 6.47
C ASP A 107 -1.61 2.41 5.49
N ALA A 108 -0.40 2.91 5.73
CA ALA A 108 0.30 3.76 4.75
C ALA A 108 0.53 3.03 3.42
N ARG A 109 0.97 1.76 3.45
CA ARG A 109 1.12 0.94 2.24
C ARG A 109 -0.22 0.68 1.55
N ARG A 110 -1.26 0.31 2.30
CA ARG A 110 -2.62 0.15 1.75
C ARG A 110 -3.11 1.43 1.07
N TYR A 111 -2.85 2.59 1.69
CA TYR A 111 -3.21 3.88 1.12
C TYR A 111 -2.46 4.15 -0.20
N GLN A 112 -1.15 3.92 -0.24
CA GLN A 112 -0.37 4.02 -1.48
C GLN A 112 -0.92 3.10 -2.59
N GLY A 113 -1.31 1.87 -2.24
CA GLY A 113 -1.96 0.95 -3.16
C GLY A 113 -3.29 1.48 -3.70
N ARG A 114 -4.14 2.05 -2.84
CA ARG A 114 -5.40 2.68 -3.25
C ARG A 114 -5.16 3.87 -4.18
N VAL A 115 -4.17 4.71 -3.89
CA VAL A 115 -3.79 5.83 -4.76
C VAL A 115 -3.34 5.32 -6.13
N ALA A 116 -2.46 4.32 -6.19
CA ALA A 116 -2.02 3.74 -7.46
C ALA A 116 -3.18 3.14 -8.28
N ARG A 117 -4.16 2.51 -7.61
CA ARG A 117 -5.38 2.03 -8.28
C ARG A 117 -6.20 3.19 -8.84
N MET A 118 -6.37 4.26 -8.08
CA MET A 118 -7.10 5.45 -8.51
C MET A 118 -6.41 6.13 -9.70
N GLU A 119 -5.09 6.23 -9.69
CA GLU A 119 -4.29 6.69 -10.82
C GLU A 119 -4.51 5.81 -12.06
N GLY A 120 -4.53 4.49 -11.89
CA GLY A 120 -4.81 3.55 -12.99
C GLY A 120 -6.22 3.71 -13.57
N ILE A 121 -7.23 3.89 -12.73
CA ILE A 121 -8.62 4.16 -13.15
C ILE A 121 -8.72 5.51 -13.86
N ALA A 122 -8.04 6.53 -13.34
CA ALA A 122 -7.98 7.85 -13.97
C ALA A 122 -7.30 7.77 -15.34
N GLY A 123 -6.19 7.05 -15.45
CA GLY A 123 -5.49 6.79 -16.71
C GLY A 123 -6.36 6.03 -17.72
N GLN A 124 -7.16 5.06 -17.26
CA GLN A 124 -8.14 4.39 -18.11
C GLN A 124 -9.17 5.36 -18.68
N ARG A 125 -9.77 6.18 -17.81
CA ARG A 125 -10.74 7.19 -18.23
C ARG A 125 -10.11 8.18 -19.22
N ALA A 126 -8.90 8.66 -18.94
CA ALA A 126 -8.16 9.54 -19.82
C ALA A 126 -7.90 8.89 -21.20
N GLY A 127 -7.57 7.59 -21.22
CA GLY A 127 -7.43 6.82 -22.46
C GLY A 127 -8.73 6.79 -23.29
N PHE A 128 -9.88 6.57 -22.64
CA PHE A 128 -11.19 6.63 -23.30
C PHE A 128 -11.55 8.03 -23.79
N TYR A 129 -11.27 9.08 -23.01
CA TYR A 129 -11.49 10.46 -23.46
C TYR A 129 -10.55 10.85 -24.61
N GLY A 130 -9.30 10.38 -24.59
CA GLY A 130 -8.35 10.50 -25.69
C GLY A 130 -8.87 9.83 -26.97
N ALA A 131 -9.45 8.64 -26.84
CA ALA A 131 -10.05 7.93 -27.96
C ALA A 131 -11.27 8.68 -28.53
N ALA A 132 -12.16 9.15 -27.66
CA ALA A 132 -13.34 9.90 -28.05
C ALA A 132 -12.98 11.22 -28.74
N SER A 133 -12.01 11.97 -28.19
CA SER A 133 -11.52 13.21 -28.79
C SER A 133 -10.78 12.98 -30.12
N ALA A 134 -10.04 11.88 -30.26
CA ALA A 134 -9.40 11.51 -31.54
C ALA A 134 -10.45 11.19 -32.63
N LEU A 135 -11.55 10.53 -32.27
CA LEU A 135 -12.66 10.25 -33.19
C LEU A 135 -13.39 11.53 -33.60
N VAL A 136 -13.73 12.40 -32.63
CA VAL A 136 -14.40 13.69 -32.89
C VAL A 136 -13.50 14.62 -33.71
N GLY A 137 -12.21 14.72 -33.37
CA GLY A 137 -11.22 15.49 -34.11
C GLY A 137 -11.10 15.00 -35.56
N GLY A 138 -10.95 13.68 -35.75
CA GLY A 138 -10.90 13.07 -37.08
C GLY A 138 -12.17 13.29 -37.91
N ALA A 139 -13.35 13.27 -37.29
CA ALA A 139 -14.61 13.60 -37.96
C ALA A 139 -14.71 15.09 -38.31
N SER A 140 -14.21 15.99 -37.45
CA SER A 140 -14.18 17.43 -37.71
C SER A 140 -13.20 17.80 -38.83
N ASP A 141 -12.04 17.13 -38.89
CA ASP A 141 -11.05 17.31 -39.94
C ASP A 141 -11.57 16.77 -41.28
N TYR A 142 -12.30 15.65 -41.26
CA TYR A 142 -13.01 15.13 -42.42
C TYR A 142 -14.10 16.10 -42.92
N ALA A 143 -14.92 16.66 -42.03
CA ALA A 143 -15.96 17.62 -42.39
C ALA A 143 -15.38 18.92 -42.96
N LYS A 144 -14.26 19.42 -42.41
CA LYS A 144 -13.52 20.58 -42.96
C LYS A 144 -12.93 20.29 -44.33
N PHE A 145 -12.37 19.10 -44.54
CA PHE A 145 -11.85 18.70 -45.85
C PHE A 145 -12.96 18.49 -46.90
N ALA A 146 -14.09 17.91 -46.50
CA ALA A 146 -15.24 17.72 -47.39
C ALA A 146 -15.95 19.05 -47.73
N GLY A 147 -16.05 19.96 -46.76
CA GLY A 147 -16.61 21.31 -46.97
C GLY A 147 -15.68 22.27 -47.73
N ALA A 148 -14.38 22.01 -47.78
CA ALA A 148 -13.42 22.76 -48.60
C ALA A 148 -13.30 22.23 -50.04
N ALA A 149 -13.96 21.10 -50.35
CA ALA A 149 -13.92 20.44 -51.66
C ALA A 149 -15.23 20.58 -52.47
N GLY A 150 -16.21 21.35 -51.98
CA GLY A 150 -17.43 21.77 -52.68
C GLY A 150 -17.45 23.27 -52.87
#